data_AF-A0A641AMP3-F1
#
_entry.id   AF-A0A641AMP3-F1
#
_cell.length_a   1.000
_cell.length_b   1.000
_cell.length_c   1.000
_cell.angle_alpha   90.00
_cell.angle_beta   90.00
_cell.angle_gamma   90.00
#
_symmetry.space_group_name_H-M   'P 1'
#
loop_
_entity.id
_entity.type
_entity.pdbx_description
1 polymer ?
#
loop_
_entity_poly.entity_id
_entity_poly.type
_entity_poly.pdbx_seq_one_letter_code
_entity_poly.pdbx_strand_id
1 'polypeptide(L)'
;MTATTKTKPTEATSTKTEKAAPVAPQPKTLTEAASLGVVKLVRKRKNGTLRSLPYLAPGTPQRKDAEAVVARRVKGETINAIAEDLNTSIATVRRMETNLKLAQEIEAGEHRDKWTVGEKQVIISVVEGKLP
;
A
#
# COMPACT_ATOMS: atom_id res chain seq x y z
N MET A 1 15.36 60.63 -26.53
CA MET A 1 16.53 59.80 -26.17
C MET A 1 16.13 58.33 -26.30
N THR A 2 16.83 57.60 -27.19
CA THR A 2 17.12 56.13 -27.21
C THR A 2 15.97 55.12 -26.97
N ALA A 3 15.49 54.41 -28.01
CA ALA A 3 15.87 53.04 -28.45
C ALA A 3 15.38 51.92 -27.48
N THR A 4 14.57 50.92 -27.88
CA THR A 4 15.00 49.70 -28.63
C THR A 4 13.81 48.75 -28.87
N THR A 5 13.85 48.06 -30.02
CA THR A 5 13.15 46.86 -30.58
C THR A 5 12.65 45.77 -29.59
N LYS A 6 11.81 44.76 -29.87
CA LYS A 6 11.62 43.88 -31.05
C LYS A 6 10.50 42.83 -30.78
N THR A 7 9.84 42.37 -31.85
CA THR A 7 9.30 41.00 -32.14
C THR A 7 8.19 40.30 -31.31
N LYS A 8 7.04 40.14 -31.99
CA LYS A 8 6.19 38.94 -32.19
C LYS A 8 6.64 37.60 -31.57
N PRO A 9 5.72 36.84 -30.95
CA PRO A 9 5.82 35.39 -30.85
C PRO A 9 4.97 34.69 -31.93
N THR A 10 5.66 33.77 -32.58
CA THR A 10 5.29 32.85 -33.64
C THR A 10 4.42 31.70 -33.11
N GLU A 11 3.58 31.15 -33.99
CA GLU A 11 2.98 29.82 -33.86
C GLU A 11 4.02 28.78 -33.41
N ALA A 12 3.69 28.02 -32.37
CA ALA A 12 4.34 26.76 -32.07
C ALA A 12 3.33 25.63 -32.28
N THR A 13 3.30 25.12 -33.50
CA THR A 13 2.87 23.76 -33.80
C THR A 13 3.69 22.81 -32.93
N SER A 14 3.07 22.31 -31.85
CA SER A 14 3.63 21.20 -31.08
C SER A 14 3.01 19.92 -31.59
N THR A 15 3.71 19.30 -32.54
CA THR A 15 3.67 17.88 -32.81
C THR A 15 3.96 17.14 -31.50
N LYS A 16 2.93 16.69 -30.79
CA LYS A 16 3.11 15.67 -29.74
C LYS A 16 2.70 14.34 -30.35
N THR A 17 3.67 13.74 -31.03
CA THR A 17 3.75 12.30 -31.23
C THR A 17 3.23 11.62 -29.96
N GLU A 18 2.16 10.87 -30.13
CA GLU A 18 1.54 9.98 -29.17
C GLU A 18 2.62 9.02 -28.67
N LYS A 19 3.34 9.44 -27.62
CA LYS A 19 4.23 8.57 -26.87
C LYS A 19 3.31 7.58 -26.21
N ALA A 20 3.19 6.39 -26.81
CA ALA A 20 2.56 5.22 -26.22
C ALA A 20 2.93 5.23 -24.73
N ALA A 21 1.92 5.38 -23.88
CA ALA A 21 2.12 5.26 -22.44
C ALA A 21 2.90 3.96 -22.24
N PRO A 22 4.01 3.95 -21.49
CA PRO A 22 4.69 2.70 -21.19
C PRO A 22 3.62 1.79 -20.61
N VAL A 23 3.36 0.66 -21.29
CA VAL A 23 2.43 -0.36 -20.81
C VAL A 23 3.02 -0.77 -19.47
N ALA A 24 2.54 -0.16 -18.40
CA ALA A 24 2.99 -0.47 -17.06
C ALA A 24 2.84 -1.99 -16.94
N PRO A 25 3.86 -2.71 -16.46
CA PRO A 25 3.78 -4.16 -16.36
C PRO A 25 2.51 -4.49 -15.59
N GLN A 26 1.54 -5.08 -16.30
CA GLN A 26 0.28 -5.44 -15.65
C GLN A 26 0.65 -6.57 -14.69
N PRO A 27 0.47 -6.35 -13.37
CA PRO A 27 0.82 -7.36 -12.39
C PRO A 27 0.04 -8.63 -12.72
N LYS A 28 0.72 -9.77 -12.70
CA LYS A 28 0.06 -11.08 -12.93
C LYS A 28 -0.47 -11.66 -11.64
N THR A 29 0.07 -11.20 -10.51
CA THR A 29 -0.28 -11.67 -9.17
C THR A 29 -0.70 -10.52 -8.26
N LEU A 30 -1.52 -10.85 -7.26
CA LEU A 30 -1.94 -9.90 -6.23
C LEU A 30 -0.73 -9.31 -5.48
N THR A 31 0.30 -10.12 -5.24
CA THR A 31 1.55 -9.71 -4.58
C THR A 31 2.29 -8.63 -5.37
N GLU A 32 2.43 -8.81 -6.69
CA GLU A 32 3.00 -7.79 -7.58
C GLU A 32 2.13 -6.53 -7.59
N ALA A 33 0.81 -6.69 -7.72
CA ALA A 33 -0.12 -5.57 -7.75
C ALA A 33 -0.06 -4.74 -6.45
N ALA A 34 0.05 -5.40 -5.30
CA ALA A 34 0.13 -4.77 -3.99
C ALA A 34 1.48 -4.10 -3.78
N SER A 35 2.58 -4.73 -4.23
CA SER A 35 3.93 -4.17 -4.15
C SER A 35 4.09 -2.92 -5.03
N LEU A 36 3.48 -2.93 -6.21
CA LEU A 36 3.48 -1.79 -7.15
C LEU A 36 2.46 -0.70 -6.78
N GLY A 37 1.64 -0.91 -5.75
CA GLY A 37 0.59 0.03 -5.34
C GLY A 37 -0.55 0.18 -6.36
N VAL A 38 -0.67 -0.75 -7.31
CA VAL A 38 -1.71 -0.77 -8.35
C VAL A 38 -3.06 -1.16 -7.74
N VAL A 39 -3.05 -2.01 -6.71
CA VAL A 39 -4.25 -2.45 -5.99
C VAL A 39 -4.26 -1.90 -4.56
N LYS A 40 -5.43 -1.45 -4.12
CA LYS A 40 -5.67 -1.10 -2.72
C LYS A 40 -6.27 -2.29 -1.98
N LEU A 41 -5.55 -2.77 -0.98
CA LEU A 41 -6.07 -3.76 -0.03
C LEU A 41 -6.97 -3.05 0.96
N VAL A 42 -8.20 -3.53 1.13
CA VAL A 42 -9.14 -2.93 2.09
C VAL A 42 -9.77 -3.95 3.02
N ARG A 43 -10.10 -3.48 4.22
CA ARG A 43 -11.00 -4.14 5.15
C ARG A 43 -12.35 -3.45 5.14
N LYS A 44 -13.42 -4.22 4.95
CA LYS A 44 -14.80 -3.74 5.13
C LYS A 44 -15.17 -3.78 6.61
N ARG A 45 -15.54 -2.64 7.19
CA ARG A 45 -16.00 -2.52 8.58
C ARG A 45 -17.48 -2.89 8.70
N LYS A 46 -17.96 -3.07 9.94
CA LYS A 46 -19.36 -3.37 10.26
C LYS A 46 -20.36 -2.37 9.66
N ASN A 47 -20.01 -1.08 9.68
CA ASN A 47 -20.82 0.00 9.11
C ASN A 47 -20.71 0.12 7.58
N GLY A 48 -20.14 -0.88 6.90
CA GLY A 48 -19.92 -0.88 5.45
C GLY A 48 -18.72 -0.05 4.97
N THR A 49 -18.11 0.79 5.82
CA THR A 49 -16.97 1.63 5.40
C THR A 49 -15.73 0.80 5.12
N LEU A 50 -14.95 1.22 4.11
CA LEU A 50 -13.72 0.57 3.71
C LEU A 50 -12.52 1.25 4.36
N ARG A 51 -11.64 0.46 4.96
CA ARG A 51 -10.36 0.95 5.49
C ARG A 51 -9.22 0.36 4.67
N SER A 52 -8.37 1.23 4.14
CA SER A 52 -7.13 0.80 3.50
C SER A 52 -6.21 0.07 4.48
N LEU A 53 -5.65 -1.04 4.03
CA LEU A 53 -4.61 -1.80 4.71
C LEU A 53 -3.31 -1.62 3.90
N PRO A 54 -2.23 -1.13 4.51
CA PRO A 54 -0.96 -1.00 3.81
C PRO A 54 -0.34 -2.38 3.60
N TYR A 55 0.22 -2.58 2.40
CA TYR A 55 1.00 -3.76 2.10
C TYR A 55 2.46 -3.54 2.48
N LEU A 56 3.02 -4.41 3.32
CA LEU A 56 4.44 -4.35 3.71
C LEU A 56 5.27 -5.20 2.76
N ALA A 57 5.68 -4.60 1.64
CA ALA A 57 6.49 -5.28 0.63
C ALA A 57 7.86 -5.74 1.20
N PRO A 58 8.40 -6.86 0.71
CA PRO A 58 9.69 -7.38 1.15
C PRO A 58 10.81 -6.35 0.87
N GLY A 59 11.75 -6.24 1.80
CA GLY A 59 12.88 -5.31 1.70
C GLY A 59 12.59 -3.87 2.14
N THR A 60 11.34 -3.51 2.44
CA THR A 60 11.01 -2.17 2.96
C THR A 60 11.41 -2.00 4.43
N PRO A 61 11.83 -0.79 4.88
CA PRO A 61 12.14 -0.54 6.29
C PRO A 61 10.96 -0.85 7.21
N GLN A 62 9.75 -0.46 6.79
CA GLN A 62 8.52 -0.69 7.55
C GLN A 62 8.25 -2.19 7.80
N ARG A 63 8.60 -3.05 6.85
CA ARG A 63 8.50 -4.50 7.04
C ARG A 63 9.53 -5.01 8.04
N LYS A 64 10.78 -4.55 7.96
CA LYS A 64 11.83 -4.92 8.91
C LYS A 64 11.45 -4.56 10.35
N ASP A 65 10.90 -3.37 10.55
CA ASP A 65 10.43 -2.94 11.88
C ASP A 65 9.31 -3.85 12.39
N ALA A 66 8.35 -4.20 11.53
CA ALA A 66 7.28 -5.12 11.89
C ALA A 66 7.79 -6.55 12.18
N GLU A 67 8.76 -7.04 11.42
CA GLU A 67 9.41 -8.32 11.65
C GLU A 67 10.16 -8.33 13.00
N ALA A 68 10.85 -7.24 13.33
CA ALA A 68 11.50 -7.07 14.62
C ALA A 68 10.50 -7.06 15.79
N VAL A 69 9.36 -6.37 15.63
CA VAL A 69 8.25 -6.39 16.60
C VAL A 69 7.76 -7.83 16.82
N VAL A 70 7.47 -8.58 15.75
CA VAL A 70 6.99 -9.96 15.86
C VAL A 70 8.04 -10.87 16.49
N ALA A 71 9.33 -10.70 16.15
CA ALA A 71 10.40 -11.46 16.77
C ALA A 71 10.48 -11.24 18.29
N ARG A 72 10.30 -10.00 18.77
CA ARG A 72 10.22 -9.68 20.22
C ARG A 72 9.00 -10.31 20.88
N ARG A 73 7.85 -10.33 20.18
CA ARG A 73 6.62 -10.97 20.66
C ARG A 73 6.77 -12.49 20.81
N VAL A 74 7.45 -13.14 19.87
CA VAL A 74 7.76 -14.58 19.94
C VAL A 74 8.69 -14.88 21.12
N LYS A 75 9.58 -13.95 21.49
CA LYS A 75 10.42 -14.05 22.70
C LYS A 75 9.63 -13.83 24.01
N GLY A 76 8.34 -13.51 23.94
CA GLY A 76 7.46 -13.35 25.10
C GLY A 76 7.27 -11.90 25.56
N GLU A 77 7.82 -10.92 24.86
CA GLU A 77 7.64 -9.52 25.25
C GLU A 77 6.20 -9.04 25.03
N THR A 78 5.75 -8.12 25.89
CA THR A 78 4.41 -7.55 25.79
C THR A 78 4.37 -6.43 24.76
N ILE A 79 3.20 -6.21 24.15
CA ILE A 79 3.00 -5.10 23.20
C ILE A 79 3.29 -3.75 23.88
N ASN A 80 2.99 -3.61 25.17
CA ASN A 80 3.23 -2.38 25.93
C ASN A 80 4.72 -2.10 26.05
N ALA A 81 5.52 -3.09 26.48
CA ALA A 81 6.97 -2.95 26.60
C ALA A 81 7.62 -2.61 25.25
N ILE A 82 7.20 -3.29 24.17
CA ILE A 82 7.70 -2.99 22.82
C ILE A 82 7.32 -1.57 22.38
N ALA A 83 6.09 -1.12 22.70
CA ALA A 83 5.63 0.22 22.34
C ALA A 83 6.42 1.31 23.09
N GLU A 84 6.69 1.09 24.38
CA GLU A 84 7.52 1.97 25.21
C GLU A 84 8.95 2.05 24.66
N ASP A 85 9.58 0.92 24.36
CA ASP A 85 10.95 0.87 23.84
C ASP A 85 11.10 1.49 22.45
N LEU A 86 10.08 1.34 21.59
CA LEU A 86 10.05 1.95 20.27
C LEU A 86 9.54 3.41 20.30
N ASN A 87 9.20 3.94 21.47
CA ASN A 87 8.59 5.26 21.66
C ASN A 87 7.40 5.49 20.70
N THR A 88 6.50 4.51 20.62
CA THR A 88 5.34 4.52 19.73
C THR A 88 4.07 4.10 20.46
N SER A 89 2.92 4.21 19.79
CA SER A 89 1.66 3.78 20.39
C SER A 89 1.47 2.27 20.33
N ILE A 90 0.83 1.69 21.34
CA ILE A 90 0.36 0.29 21.35
C ILE A 90 -0.45 -0.03 20.08
N ALA A 91 -1.25 0.93 19.61
CA ALA A 91 -2.04 0.78 18.38
C ALA A 91 -1.16 0.68 17.13
N THR A 92 -0.01 1.36 17.09
CA THR A 92 0.96 1.25 16.01
C THR A 92 1.60 -0.14 16.01
N VAL A 93 2.06 -0.63 17.16
CA VAL A 93 2.65 -1.97 17.29
C VAL A 93 1.68 -3.06 16.83
N ARG A 94 0.43 -3.02 17.28
CA ARG A 94 -0.63 -3.95 16.82
C ARG A 94 -0.86 -3.88 15.30
N ARG A 95 -0.80 -2.68 14.71
CA ARG A 95 -0.92 -2.51 13.26
C ARG A 95 0.27 -3.11 12.53
N MET A 96 1.49 -2.96 13.05
CA MET A 96 2.69 -3.57 12.47
C MET A 96 2.54 -5.10 12.40
N GLU A 97 2.16 -5.75 13.51
CA GLU A 97 1.88 -7.19 13.54
C GLU A 97 0.81 -7.58 12.50
N THR A 98 -0.32 -6.86 12.49
CA THR A 98 -1.45 -7.17 11.60
C THR A 98 -1.08 -7.00 10.13
N ASN A 99 -0.36 -5.94 9.78
CA ASN A 99 0.02 -5.66 8.39
C ASN A 99 1.13 -6.60 7.90
N LEU A 100 2.04 -7.03 8.78
CA LEU A 100 3.03 -8.05 8.44
C LEU A 100 2.35 -9.39 8.17
N LYS A 101 1.43 -9.80 9.04
CA LYS A 101 0.65 -11.02 8.84
C LYS A 101 -0.10 -10.98 7.50
N LEU A 102 -0.78 -9.87 7.20
CA LEU A 102 -1.45 -9.66 5.92
C LEU A 102 -0.48 -9.81 4.72
N ALA A 103 0.71 -9.22 4.81
CA ALA A 103 1.69 -9.33 3.74
C ALA A 103 2.11 -10.79 3.51
N GLN A 104 2.34 -11.54 4.60
CA GLN A 104 2.66 -12.96 4.55
C GLN A 104 1.50 -13.81 3.98
N GLU A 105 0.25 -13.53 4.37
CA GLU A 105 -0.95 -14.20 3.83
C GLU A 105 -1.12 -13.97 2.31
N ILE A 106 -0.83 -12.74 1.84
CA ILE A 106 -0.85 -12.41 0.40
C ILE A 106 0.26 -13.16 -0.34
N GLU A 107 1.47 -13.19 0.23
CA GLU A 107 2.63 -13.89 -0.35
C GLU A 107 2.43 -15.41 -0.38
N ALA A 108 1.78 -15.97 0.64
CA ALA A 108 1.38 -17.38 0.68
C ALA A 108 0.23 -17.70 -0.29
N GLY A 109 -0.41 -16.69 -0.88
CA GLY A 109 -1.48 -16.86 -1.87
C GLY A 109 -2.88 -17.03 -1.26
N GLU A 110 -3.08 -16.82 0.04
CA GLU A 110 -4.38 -17.00 0.71
C GLU A 110 -5.48 -16.05 0.20
N HIS A 111 -5.11 -15.02 -0.55
CA HIS A 111 -6.03 -14.03 -1.11
C HIS A 111 -5.99 -13.98 -2.63
N ARG A 112 -5.35 -14.95 -3.29
CA ARG A 112 -5.22 -14.98 -4.75
C ARG A 112 -6.57 -14.97 -5.45
N ASP A 113 -7.55 -15.68 -4.91
CA ASP A 113 -8.90 -15.80 -5.50
C ASP A 113 -9.75 -14.54 -5.34
N LYS A 114 -9.32 -13.59 -4.49
CA LYS A 114 -10.04 -12.35 -4.21
C LYS A 114 -9.71 -11.22 -5.18
N TRP A 115 -8.73 -11.42 -6.06
CA TRP A 115 -8.26 -10.39 -6.97
C TRP A 115 -8.22 -10.89 -8.41
N THR A 116 -8.80 -10.09 -9.30
CA THR A 116 -8.65 -10.29 -10.74
C THR A 116 -7.75 -9.22 -11.36
N VAL A 117 -7.04 -9.59 -12.43
CA VAL A 117 -6.10 -8.66 -13.10
C VAL A 117 -6.87 -7.44 -13.60
N GLY A 118 -6.41 -6.24 -13.22
CA GLY A 118 -7.03 -4.97 -13.55
C GLY A 118 -7.91 -4.38 -12.44
N GLU A 119 -8.23 -5.15 -11.40
CA GLU A 119 -8.92 -4.60 -10.22
C GLU A 119 -8.02 -3.65 -9.44
N LYS A 120 -8.56 -2.46 -9.17
CA LYS A 120 -7.88 -1.41 -8.39
C LYS A 120 -8.04 -1.59 -6.88
N GLN A 121 -8.93 -2.48 -6.44
CA GLN A 121 -9.30 -2.62 -5.04
C GLN A 121 -9.74 -4.05 -4.72
N VAL A 122 -9.27 -4.58 -3.59
CA VAL A 122 -9.60 -5.92 -3.10
C VAL A 122 -10.05 -5.86 -1.66
N ILE A 123 -11.16 -6.51 -1.36
CA ILE A 123 -11.65 -6.67 0.02
C ILE A 123 -10.99 -7.91 0.63
N ILE A 124 -10.00 -7.70 1.49
CA ILE A 124 -9.25 -8.79 2.11
C ILE A 124 -9.99 -9.39 3.29
N SER A 125 -10.64 -8.56 4.10
CA SER A 125 -11.40 -8.99 5.27
C SER A 125 -12.69 -8.19 5.45
N VAL A 126 -13.69 -8.87 6.02
CA VAL A 126 -14.97 -8.28 6.41
C VAL A 126 -15.10 -8.44 7.92
N VAL A 127 -15.33 -7.33 8.63
CA VAL A 127 -15.64 -7.37 10.06
C VAL A 127 -17.14 -7.58 10.19
N GLU A 128 -17.55 -8.82 10.44
CA GLU A 128 -18.95 -9.15 10.70
C GLU A 128 -19.37 -8.58 12.06
N GLY A 129 -20.53 -7.93 12.08
CA GLY A 129 -21.22 -7.63 13.33
C GLY A 129 -21.93 -8.90 13.79
N LYS A 130 -21.73 -9.30 15.05
CA LYS A 130 -22.72 -10.15 15.71
C LYS A 130 -24.04 -9.37 15.65
N LEU A 131 -25.02 -9.86 14.90
CA LEU A 131 -26.37 -9.32 14.99
C LEU A 131 -26.79 -9.43 16.46
N PRO A 132 -27.43 -8.38 17.03
CA PRO A 132 -27.94 -8.43 18.39
C PRO A 132 -28.93 -9.58 18.57
#